data_AF-A0AAX4PL96-F1
#
_entry.id   AF-A0AAX4PL96-F1
#
_cell.length_a   1.000
_cell.length_b   1.000
_cell.length_c   1.000
_cell.angle_alpha   90.00
_cell.angle_beta   90.00
_cell.angle_gamma   90.00
#
_symmetry.space_group_name_H-M   'P 1'
#
loop_
_entity.id
_entity.type
_entity.pdbx_description
1 polymer ?
#
loop_
_entity_poly.entity_id
_entity_poly.type
_entity_poly.pdbx_seq_one_letter_code
_entity_poly.pdbx_strand_id
1 'polypeptide(L)'
;MVFLDALVNFGCRKYLHKEDYDFDVTTETVKSSVSYATSSPSQYFVLGFKDRNLEAEYWNDVTLTSKYRILLGWFVSTLLFVVGPFLGQMMYIPWNRVICEPNEAGCASTFASIGVTFATFVLFILGFIACVAVYKLERIRNKAIVLYITGFVYFAFIIMMGYYCSQNTVFNDWLVS
;
A
#
# COMPACT_ATOMS: atom_id res chain seq x y z
N MET A 1 7.76 5.84 2.13
CA MET A 1 8.90 4.93 2.26
C MET A 1 8.77 3.71 1.38
N VAL A 2 7.71 2.90 1.51
CA VAL A 2 7.51 1.64 0.74
C VAL A 2 7.64 1.79 -0.80
N PHE A 3 7.16 2.91 -1.38
CA PHE A 3 7.25 3.17 -2.82
C PHE A 3 8.65 3.51 -3.31
N LEU A 4 9.35 4.33 -2.53
CA LEU A 4 10.73 4.70 -2.83
C LEU A 4 11.63 3.47 -2.69
N ASP A 5 11.34 2.60 -1.72
CA ASP A 5 12.03 1.31 -1.58
C ASP A 5 11.72 0.31 -2.68
N ALA A 6 10.47 0.23 -3.15
CA ALA A 6 10.11 -0.66 -4.25
C ALA A 6 10.81 -0.23 -5.56
N LEU A 7 10.84 1.08 -5.85
CA LEU A 7 11.54 1.64 -7.01
C LEU A 7 13.06 1.48 -6.89
N VAL A 8 13.64 1.73 -5.71
CA VAL A 8 15.08 1.58 -5.46
C VAL A 8 15.50 0.11 -5.47
N ASN A 9 14.67 -0.83 -4.98
CA ASN A 9 14.93 -2.27 -5.06
C ASN A 9 14.93 -2.81 -6.50
N PHE A 10 14.11 -2.25 -7.39
CA PHE A 10 14.03 -2.73 -8.77
C PHE A 10 15.19 -2.23 -9.65
N GLY A 11 15.69 -1.01 -9.40
CA GLY A 11 16.68 -0.36 -10.27
C GLY A 11 18.12 -0.29 -9.73
N CYS A 12 18.31 -0.05 -8.44
CA CYS A 12 19.61 0.39 -7.90
C CYS A 12 20.27 -0.63 -6.95
N ARG A 13 19.59 -1.74 -6.65
CA ARG A 13 20.02 -2.74 -5.66
C ARG A 13 21.41 -3.34 -5.94
N LYS A 14 21.80 -3.49 -7.21
CA LYS A 14 23.10 -4.05 -7.61
C LYS A 14 24.27 -3.08 -7.52
N TYR A 15 24.00 -1.77 -7.53
CA TYR A 15 25.04 -0.74 -7.60
C TYR A 15 25.24 0.00 -6.28
N LEU A 16 24.28 -0.06 -5.34
CA LEU A 16 24.33 0.76 -4.14
C LEU A 16 24.93 0.09 -2.89
N HIS A 17 25.06 -1.24 -2.81
CA HIS A 17 25.56 -1.88 -1.58
C HIS A 17 26.37 -3.16 -1.82
N LYS A 18 27.67 -3.08 -1.53
CA LYS A 18 28.44 -4.12 -0.85
C LYS A 18 28.38 -3.76 0.64
N GLU A 19 27.98 -4.65 1.53
CA GLU A 19 28.62 -4.84 2.85
C GLU A 19 27.89 -5.87 3.73
N ASP A 20 28.73 -6.55 4.52
CA ASP A 20 28.57 -7.80 5.24
C ASP A 20 28.38 -7.56 6.74
N TYR A 21 27.21 -7.09 7.20
CA TYR A 21 26.94 -7.01 8.63
C TYR A 21 26.36 -8.35 9.13
N ASP A 22 27.22 -9.16 9.75
CA ASP A 22 26.85 -10.46 10.30
C ASP A 22 26.62 -10.35 11.82
N PHE A 23 25.37 -10.51 12.25
CA PHE A 23 24.98 -10.43 13.66
C PHE A 23 25.60 -11.54 14.50
N ASP A 24 25.85 -12.71 13.90
CA ASP A 24 26.41 -13.87 14.60
C ASP A 24 27.88 -13.61 14.98
N VAL A 25 28.64 -12.96 14.09
CA VAL A 25 30.04 -12.58 14.35
C VAL A 25 30.15 -11.54 15.46
N THR A 26 29.20 -10.61 15.52
CA THR A 26 29.21 -9.51 16.52
C THR A 26 28.79 -10.01 17.91
N THR A 27 27.86 -10.95 17.99
CA THR A 27 27.44 -11.54 19.28
C THR A 27 28.48 -12.52 19.86
N GLU A 28 29.26 -13.20 19.02
CA GLU A 28 30.38 -14.03 19.48
C GLU A 28 31.56 -13.20 20.01
N THR A 29 31.91 -12.08 19.36
CA THR A 29 33.00 -11.19 19.82
C THR A 29 32.66 -10.42 21.10
N VAL A 30 31.38 -10.08 21.31
CA VAL A 30 30.90 -9.42 22.55
C VAL A 30 30.94 -10.36 23.76
N LYS A 31 30.84 -11.68 23.58
CA LYS A 31 31.02 -12.64 24.68
C LYS A 31 32.47 -12.75 25.16
N SER A 32 33.44 -12.35 24.34
CA SER A 32 34.88 -12.51 24.62
C SER A 32 35.59 -11.25 25.09
N SER A 33 34.97 -10.07 24.98
CA SER A 33 35.60 -8.78 25.32
C SER A 33 34.70 -7.94 26.23
N VAL A 34 35.26 -7.51 27.38
CA VAL A 34 34.58 -6.75 28.46
C VAL A 34 34.24 -5.31 28.06
N SER A 35 34.25 -4.97 26.77
CA SER A 35 33.95 -3.64 26.28
C SER A 35 32.67 -3.67 25.45
N TYR A 36 31.58 -3.19 26.05
CA TYR A 36 30.30 -2.94 25.39
C TYR A 36 30.42 -1.75 24.43
N ALA A 37 31.15 -1.92 23.33
CA ALA A 37 30.99 -1.05 22.18
C ALA A 37 29.69 -1.47 21.48
N THR A 38 28.59 -0.85 21.86
CA THR A 38 27.30 -0.93 21.17
C THR A 38 27.45 -0.33 19.77
N SER A 39 27.96 -1.11 18.81
CA SER A 39 27.91 -0.73 17.40
C SER A 39 26.47 -0.83 16.93
N SER A 40 25.72 0.27 17.03
CA SER A 40 24.43 0.36 16.38
C SER A 40 24.64 0.37 14.86
N PRO A 41 23.86 -0.39 14.08
CA PRO A 41 23.96 -0.38 12.63
C PRO A 41 23.66 1.03 12.13
N SER A 42 24.43 1.51 11.14
CA SER A 42 24.27 2.88 10.62
C SER A 42 22.87 3.05 10.04
N GLN A 43 22.17 4.12 10.45
CA GLN A 43 20.85 4.49 9.96
C GLN A 43 20.94 5.77 9.14
N TYR A 44 20.21 5.84 8.03
CA TYR A 44 19.93 7.10 7.36
C TYR A 44 18.90 7.89 8.16
N PHE A 45 19.14 9.19 8.35
CA PHE A 45 18.27 10.09 9.10
C PHE A 45 16.79 10.05 8.65
N VAL A 46 16.54 9.77 7.37
CA VAL A 46 15.19 9.69 6.78
C VAL A 46 14.88 8.32 6.17
N LEU A 47 15.86 7.43 5.99
CA LEU A 47 15.69 6.22 5.15
C LEU A 47 15.84 4.89 5.89
N GLY A 48 15.86 4.91 7.23
CA GLY A 48 15.95 3.69 8.02
C GLY A 48 17.36 3.10 8.03
N PHE A 49 17.49 1.78 8.23
CA PHE A 49 18.81 1.13 8.30
C PHE A 49 19.54 1.18 6.96
N LYS A 50 20.85 1.41 6.99
CA LYS A 50 21.71 1.36 5.80
C LYS A 50 21.85 -0.08 5.25
N ASP A 51 21.66 -1.07 6.12
CA ASP A 51 21.67 -2.49 5.77
C ASP A 51 20.27 -2.99 5.39
N ARG A 52 20.15 -3.45 4.13
CA ARG A 52 18.91 -3.96 3.51
C ARG A 52 18.50 -5.34 4.02
N ASN A 53 19.42 -6.17 4.50
CA ASN A 53 19.08 -7.49 5.05
C ASN A 53 18.42 -7.33 6.43
N LEU A 54 19.05 -6.50 7.26
CA LEU A 54 18.54 -6.09 8.57
C LEU A 54 17.19 -5.39 8.46
N GLU A 55 17.05 -4.53 7.44
CA GLU A 55 15.78 -3.91 7.10
C GLU A 55 14.72 -4.97 6.70
N ALA A 56 15.04 -5.94 5.85
CA ALA A 56 14.09 -6.97 5.44
C ALA A 56 13.62 -7.86 6.62
N GLU A 57 14.52 -8.17 7.54
CA GLU A 57 14.22 -8.89 8.77
C GLU A 57 13.32 -8.04 9.69
N TYR A 58 13.67 -6.77 9.88
CA TYR A 58 12.86 -5.81 10.63
C TYR A 58 11.43 -5.70 10.06
N TRP A 59 11.28 -5.56 8.74
CA TRP A 59 9.95 -5.49 8.11
C TRP A 59 9.15 -6.78 8.33
N ASN A 60 9.81 -7.95 8.26
CA ASN A 60 9.15 -9.22 8.52
C ASN A 60 8.67 -9.29 9.99
N ASP A 61 9.50 -8.92 10.95
CA ASP A 61 9.14 -8.87 12.36
C ASP A 61 7.99 -7.89 12.64
N VAL A 62 8.07 -6.68 12.09
CA VAL A 62 6.99 -5.69 12.21
C VAL A 62 5.68 -6.25 11.68
N THR A 63 5.68 -6.92 10.51
CA THR A 63 4.46 -7.53 9.96
C THR A 63 3.91 -8.66 10.82
N LEU A 64 4.77 -9.43 11.48
CA LEU A 64 4.37 -10.51 12.38
C LEU A 64 3.79 -9.97 13.69
N THR A 65 4.44 -9.00 14.32
CA THR A 65 4.01 -8.42 15.61
C THR A 65 2.73 -7.60 15.45
N SER A 66 2.58 -6.86 14.35
CA SER A 66 1.50 -5.88 14.17
C SER A 66 0.35 -6.34 13.27
N LYS A 67 0.17 -7.65 13.06
CA LYS A 67 -0.86 -8.25 12.18
C LYS A 67 -2.26 -7.65 12.34
N TYR A 68 -2.73 -7.49 13.59
CA TYR A 68 -4.08 -6.97 13.87
C TYR A 68 -4.20 -5.50 13.51
N ARG A 69 -3.14 -4.71 13.69
CA ARG A 69 -3.13 -3.29 13.32
C ARG A 69 -3.19 -3.13 11.80
N ILE A 70 -2.47 -3.97 11.06
CA ILE A 70 -2.51 -3.97 9.59
C ILE A 70 -3.91 -4.36 9.08
N LEU A 71 -4.50 -5.43 9.61
CA LEU A 71 -5.84 -5.86 9.24
C LEU A 71 -6.92 -4.84 9.63
N LEU A 72 -6.80 -4.22 10.80
CA LEU A 72 -7.68 -3.13 11.22
C LEU A 72 -7.55 -1.93 10.28
N GLY A 73 -6.33 -1.54 9.88
CA GLY A 73 -6.10 -0.46 8.93
C GLY A 73 -6.79 -0.72 7.58
N TRP A 74 -6.72 -1.96 7.08
CA TRP A 74 -7.46 -2.36 5.89
C TRP A 74 -8.97 -2.27 6.05
N PHE A 75 -9.50 -2.74 7.18
CA PHE A 75 -10.92 -2.68 7.48
C PHE A 75 -11.41 -1.22 7.51
N VAL A 76 -10.72 -0.37 8.27
CA VAL A 76 -11.04 1.07 8.39
C VAL A 76 -10.96 1.77 7.03
N SER A 77 -9.95 1.46 6.22
CA SER A 77 -9.77 2.11 4.91
C SER A 77 -10.83 1.67 3.91
N THR A 78 -11.22 0.39 3.94
CA THR A 78 -12.34 -0.12 3.14
C THR A 78 -13.65 0.54 3.57
N LEU A 79 -13.88 0.67 4.88
CA LEU A 79 -15.06 1.35 5.42
C LEU A 79 -15.11 2.82 5.00
N LEU A 80 -13.98 3.53 5.09
CA LEU A 80 -13.87 4.93 4.65
C LEU A 80 -14.16 5.07 3.15
N PHE A 81 -13.65 4.15 2.33
CA PHE A 81 -13.96 4.13 0.90
C PHE A 81 -15.46 3.88 0.62
N VAL A 82 -16.08 2.94 1.35
CA VAL A 82 -17.50 2.65 1.20
C VAL A 82 -18.34 3.87 1.60
N VAL A 83 -18.09 4.43 2.78
CA VAL A 83 -18.88 5.55 3.32
C VAL A 83 -18.67 6.84 2.53
N GLY A 84 -17.45 7.10 2.07
CA GLY A 84 -17.10 8.30 1.32
C GLY A 84 -17.47 8.17 -0.17
N PRO A 85 -16.50 7.85 -1.04
CA PRO A 85 -16.69 7.91 -2.49
C PRO A 85 -17.76 6.95 -3.00
N PHE A 86 -17.88 5.73 -2.47
CA PHE A 86 -18.81 4.74 -3.01
C PHE A 86 -20.27 5.13 -2.75
N LEU A 87 -20.67 5.31 -1.49
CA LEU A 87 -22.05 5.70 -1.16
C LEU A 87 -22.39 7.10 -1.69
N GLY A 88 -21.44 8.05 -1.64
CA GLY A 88 -21.63 9.38 -2.20
C GLY A 88 -21.98 9.34 -3.69
N GLN A 89 -21.26 8.54 -4.48
CA GLN A 89 -21.54 8.39 -5.90
C GLN A 89 -22.87 7.66 -6.16
N MET A 90 -23.17 6.59 -5.40
CA MET A 90 -24.42 5.83 -5.54
C MET A 90 -25.66 6.68 -5.25
N MET A 91 -25.57 7.64 -4.34
CA MET A 91 -26.65 8.57 -4.03
C MET A 91 -26.85 9.67 -5.08
N TYR A 92 -25.79 10.06 -5.80
CA TYR A 92 -25.86 11.13 -6.80
C TYR A 92 -26.37 10.63 -8.17
N ILE A 93 -26.38 9.32 -8.41
CA ILE A 93 -26.82 8.74 -9.68
C ILE A 93 -28.35 8.79 -9.80
N PRO A 94 -28.92 9.40 -10.85
CA PRO A 94 -30.35 9.36 -11.12
C PRO A 94 -30.73 7.99 -11.71
N TRP A 95 -30.86 6.98 -10.84
CA TRP A 95 -31.13 5.59 -11.22
C TRP A 95 -32.36 5.41 -12.13
N ASN A 96 -33.37 6.25 -11.95
CA ASN A 96 -34.57 6.26 -12.78
C ASN A 96 -34.26 6.52 -14.27
N ARG A 97 -33.37 7.47 -14.57
CA ARG A 97 -32.97 7.79 -15.95
C ARG A 97 -32.08 6.70 -16.54
N VAL A 98 -31.13 6.21 -15.76
CA VAL A 98 -30.18 5.18 -16.19
C VAL A 98 -30.87 3.86 -16.56
N ILE A 99 -31.92 3.47 -15.82
CA ILE A 99 -32.63 2.20 -16.03
C ILE A 99 -33.67 2.33 -17.16
N CYS A 100 -34.41 3.44 -17.20
CA CYS A 100 -35.52 3.60 -18.15
C CYS A 100 -35.07 4.07 -19.53
N GLU A 101 -33.98 4.84 -19.63
CA GLU A 101 -33.54 5.51 -20.86
C GLU A 101 -32.02 5.33 -21.08
N PRO A 102 -31.55 4.07 -21.31
CA PRO A 102 -30.11 3.77 -21.37
C PRO A 102 -29.39 4.38 -22.58
N ASN A 103 -30.12 4.85 -23.60
CA ASN A 103 -29.57 5.40 -24.84
C ASN A 103 -29.38 6.92 -24.81
N GLU A 104 -29.71 7.60 -23.72
CA GLU A 104 -29.51 9.04 -23.62
C GLU A 104 -28.01 9.42 -23.57
N ALA A 105 -27.70 10.57 -24.19
CA ALA A 105 -26.38 11.17 -24.13
C ALA A 105 -26.04 11.54 -22.67
N GLY A 106 -25.06 10.85 -22.08
CA GLY A 106 -24.66 11.02 -20.67
C GLY A 106 -24.79 9.75 -19.82
N CYS A 107 -25.56 8.75 -20.27
CA CYS A 107 -25.59 7.45 -19.59
C CYS A 107 -24.24 6.73 -19.66
N ALA A 108 -23.55 6.78 -20.81
CA ALA A 108 -22.25 6.13 -21.01
C ALA A 108 -21.16 6.63 -20.04
N SER A 109 -21.06 7.94 -19.81
CA SER A 109 -20.11 8.53 -18.86
C SER A 109 -20.45 8.19 -17.40
N THR A 110 -21.74 8.07 -17.09
CA THR A 110 -22.23 7.65 -15.77
C THR A 110 -21.86 6.18 -15.50
N PHE A 111 -22.07 5.29 -16.47
CA PHE A 111 -21.64 3.88 -16.37
C PHE A 111 -20.13 3.73 -16.25
N ALA A 112 -19.35 4.51 -17.01
CA ALA A 112 -17.89 4.50 -16.89
C ALA A 112 -17.44 4.91 -15.48
N SER A 113 -18.04 5.97 -14.93
CA SER A 113 -17.78 6.45 -13.57
C SER A 113 -18.14 5.42 -12.50
N ILE A 114 -19.29 4.75 -12.62
CA ILE A 114 -19.68 3.64 -11.73
C ILE A 114 -18.68 2.49 -11.84
N GLY A 115 -18.27 2.17 -13.07
CA GLY A 115 -17.32 1.10 -13.35
C GLY A 115 -15.97 1.33 -12.67
N VAL A 116 -15.43 2.55 -12.72
CA VAL A 116 -14.15 2.89 -12.06
C VAL A 116 -14.24 2.74 -10.54
N THR A 117 -15.30 3.24 -9.91
CA THR A 117 -15.47 3.13 -8.46
C THR A 117 -15.72 1.69 -8.02
N PHE A 118 -16.48 0.92 -8.80
CA PHE A 118 -16.68 -0.50 -8.53
C PHE A 118 -15.38 -1.30 -8.70
N ALA A 119 -14.61 -1.04 -9.76
CA ALA A 119 -13.30 -1.66 -9.97
C ALA A 119 -12.34 -1.34 -8.80
N THR A 120 -12.38 -0.11 -8.31
CA THR A 120 -11.61 0.33 -7.14
C THR A 120 -12.03 -0.42 -5.87
N PHE A 121 -13.33 -0.59 -5.65
CA PHE A 121 -13.85 -1.38 -4.53
C PHE A 121 -13.35 -2.82 -4.59
N VAL A 122 -13.47 -3.46 -5.76
CA VAL A 122 -12.99 -4.83 -5.99
C VAL A 122 -11.50 -4.93 -5.71
N LEU A 123 -10.70 -3.95 -6.12
CA LEU A 123 -9.26 -3.91 -5.87
C LEU A 123 -8.94 -3.85 -4.36
N PHE A 124 -9.69 -3.08 -3.56
CA PHE A 124 -9.56 -3.10 -2.09
C PHE A 124 -9.90 -4.46 -1.48
N ILE A 125 -11.01 -5.07 -1.92
CA ILE A 125 -11.44 -6.38 -1.41
C ILE A 125 -10.42 -7.47 -1.76
N LEU A 126 -9.94 -7.50 -3.01
CA LEU A 126 -8.91 -8.44 -3.44
C LEU A 126 -7.59 -8.22 -2.69
N GLY A 127 -7.20 -6.96 -2.48
CA GLY A 127 -6.03 -6.60 -1.69
C GLY A 127 -6.13 -7.10 -0.24
N PHE A 128 -7.28 -6.91 0.39
CA PHE A 128 -7.54 -7.39 1.75
C PHE A 128 -7.51 -8.92 1.84
N ILE A 129 -8.20 -9.61 0.92
CA ILE A 129 -8.21 -11.07 0.83
C ILE A 129 -6.78 -11.59 0.63
N ALA A 130 -6.00 -10.98 -0.25
CA ALA A 130 -4.61 -11.34 -0.48
C ALA A 130 -3.76 -11.18 0.80
N CYS A 131 -3.94 -10.10 1.55
CA CYS A 131 -3.25 -9.90 2.83
C CYS A 131 -3.63 -10.98 3.86
N VAL A 132 -4.91 -11.28 4.01
CA VAL A 132 -5.39 -12.35 4.91
C VAL A 132 -4.85 -13.72 4.48
N ALA A 133 -4.86 -14.02 3.17
CA ALA A 133 -4.32 -15.25 2.61
C ALA A 133 -2.83 -15.40 2.94
N VAL A 134 -2.03 -14.33 2.80
CA VAL A 134 -0.60 -14.36 3.15
C VAL A 134 -0.39 -14.66 4.64
N TYR A 135 -1.23 -14.14 5.54
CA TYR A 135 -1.14 -14.46 6.97
C TYR A 135 -1.58 -15.90 7.28
N LYS A 136 -2.54 -16.45 6.55
CA LYS A 136 -3.04 -17.83 6.74
C LYS A 136 -2.13 -18.89 6.13
N LEU A 137 -1.43 -18.57 5.05
CA LEU A 137 -0.52 -19.48 4.37
C LEU A 137 0.80 -19.58 5.14
N GLU A 138 0.97 -20.65 5.93
CA GLU A 138 2.23 -20.96 6.63
C GLU A 138 3.42 -21.15 5.68
N ARG A 139 3.15 -21.54 4.42
CA ARG A 139 4.16 -21.73 3.37
C ARG A 139 4.97 -20.46 3.06
N ILE A 140 4.40 -19.28 3.29
CA ILE A 140 5.08 -18.02 3.01
C ILE A 140 5.89 -17.61 4.25
N ARG A 141 7.20 -17.84 4.19
CA ARG A 141 8.14 -17.49 5.28
C ARG A 141 8.33 -15.98 5.45
N ASN A 142 8.22 -15.22 4.36
CA ASN A 142 8.39 -13.77 4.36
C ASN A 142 7.03 -13.05 4.30
N LYS A 143 6.58 -12.51 5.44
CA LYS A 143 5.31 -11.79 5.56
C LYS A 143 5.41 -10.32 5.16
N ALA A 144 6.62 -9.80 4.91
CA ALA A 144 6.82 -8.45 4.39
C ALA A 144 6.12 -8.22 3.02
N ILE A 145 5.80 -9.29 2.29
CA ILE A 145 4.97 -9.26 1.07
C ILE A 145 3.65 -8.52 1.29
N VAL A 146 3.05 -8.60 2.48
CA VAL A 146 1.80 -7.90 2.82
C VAL A 146 1.94 -6.39 2.66
N LEU A 147 3.10 -5.81 3.01
CA LEU A 147 3.35 -4.37 2.88
C LEU A 147 3.46 -3.96 1.43
N TYR A 148 4.06 -4.80 0.57
CA TYR A 148 4.12 -4.55 -0.87
C TYR A 148 2.75 -4.61 -1.52
N ILE A 149 1.93 -5.61 -1.17
CA ILE A 149 0.54 -5.72 -1.64
C ILE A 149 -0.25 -4.48 -1.21
N THR A 150 -0.13 -4.11 0.06
CA THR A 150 -0.81 -2.94 0.63
C THR A 150 -0.40 -1.67 -0.11
N GLY A 151 0.91 -1.44 -0.26
CA GLY A 151 1.44 -0.31 -1.03
C GLY A 151 0.86 -0.28 -2.43
N PHE A 152 0.98 -1.37 -3.18
CA PHE A 152 0.48 -1.47 -4.56
C PHE A 152 -1.00 -1.10 -4.68
N VAL A 153 -1.84 -1.62 -3.78
CA VAL A 153 -3.28 -1.33 -3.78
C VAL A 153 -3.55 0.15 -3.54
N TYR A 154 -2.90 0.77 -2.56
CA TYR A 154 -3.07 2.21 -2.32
C TYR A 154 -2.60 3.08 -3.48
N PHE A 155 -1.55 2.67 -4.18
CA PHE A 155 -1.08 3.41 -5.34
C PHE A 155 -2.00 3.27 -6.55
N ALA A 156 -2.48 2.06 -6.82
CA ALA A 156 -3.53 1.85 -7.82
C ALA A 156 -4.78 2.68 -7.49
N PHE A 157 -5.18 2.73 -6.22
CA PHE A 157 -6.27 3.59 -5.74
C PHE A 157 -6.01 5.07 -6.02
N ILE A 158 -4.83 5.60 -5.68
CA ILE A 158 -4.47 7.00 -5.93
C ILE A 158 -4.52 7.32 -7.43
N ILE A 159 -4.01 6.42 -8.29
CA ILE A 159 -4.06 6.60 -9.75
C ILE A 159 -5.51 6.62 -10.24
N MET A 160 -6.33 5.65 -9.84
CA MET A 160 -7.71 5.55 -10.29
C MET A 160 -8.55 6.74 -9.81
N MET A 161 -8.42 7.14 -8.55
CA MET A 161 -9.14 8.31 -8.04
C MET A 161 -8.60 9.62 -8.57
N GLY A 162 -7.29 9.73 -8.80
CA GLY A 162 -6.70 10.89 -9.48
C GLY A 162 -7.23 11.05 -10.90
N TYR A 163 -7.34 9.94 -11.65
CA TYR A 163 -7.96 9.92 -12.97
C TYR A 163 -9.45 10.30 -12.91
N TYR A 164 -10.19 9.74 -11.96
CA TYR A 164 -11.61 10.07 -11.75
C TYR A 164 -11.82 11.56 -11.41
N CYS A 165 -11.00 12.13 -10.54
CA CYS A 165 -11.00 13.56 -10.24
C CYS A 165 -10.64 14.41 -11.46
N SER A 166 -9.66 13.97 -12.26
CA SER A 166 -9.27 14.68 -13.48
C SER A 166 -10.36 14.71 -14.55
N GLN A 167 -11.21 13.69 -14.62
CA GLN A 167 -12.32 13.65 -15.60
C GLN A 167 -13.55 14.44 -15.14
N ASN A 168 -13.78 14.54 -13.83
CA ASN A 168 -14.85 15.36 -13.27
C ASN A 168 -14.42 16.83 -13.22
N THR A 169 -14.56 17.52 -14.35
CA THR A 169 -14.21 18.94 -14.59
C THR A 169 -14.83 19.95 -13.62
N VAL A 170 -15.77 19.56 -12.75
CA VAL A 170 -16.35 20.42 -11.71
C VAL A 170 -15.26 21.01 -10.78
N PHE A 171 -14.13 20.31 -10.58
CA PHE A 171 -13.03 20.84 -9.77
C PHE A 171 -12.21 21.94 -10.48
N ASN A 172 -12.18 21.95 -11.82
CA ASN A 172 -11.52 23.01 -12.59
C ASN A 172 -12.32 24.31 -12.52
N ASP A 173 -13.65 24.23 -12.51
CA ASP A 173 -14.49 25.43 -12.43
C ASP A 173 -14.44 26.10 -11.05
N TRP A 174 -14.22 25.33 -9.97
CA TRP A 174 -14.06 25.84 -8.59
C TRP A 174 -12.65 26.41 -8.29
N LEU A 175 -11.62 25.99 -9.03
CA LEU A 175 -10.25 26.51 -8.88
C LEU A 175 -10.01 27.82 -9.67
N VAL A 176 -10.89 28.11 -10.62
CA VAL A 176 -10.81 29.30 -11.48
C VAL A 176 -11.74 30.42 -10.99
N SER A 177 -12.64 30.15 -10.03
CA SER A 177 -13.48 31.12 -9.33
C SER A 177 -12.89 31.55 -7.99
#